data_AF-A0AAW2LHZ7-F1
#
_entry.id   AF-A0AAW2LHZ7-F1
#
_cell.length_a   1.000
_cell.length_b   1.000
_cell.length_c   1.000
_cell.angle_alpha   90.00
_cell.angle_beta   90.00
_cell.angle_gamma   90.00
#
_symmetry.space_group_name_H-M   'P 1'
#
loop_
_entity.id
_entity.type
_entity.pdbx_description
1 polymer ?
#
loop_
_entity_poly.entity_id
_entity_poly.type
_entity_poly.pdbx_seq_one_letter_code
_entity_poly.pdbx_strand_id
1 'polypeptide(L)' 'MALVTTAEVCDANPQLIVSGELRALQPVFQIYGRRQVFSGPVVTLKVFEDNVLIREFLEEKGNGRVLVVDGVVV' A
#
# COMPACT_ATOMS: atom_id res chain seq x y z
N MET A 1 -17.29 -5.39 0.79
CA MET A 1 -16.18 -4.90 1.62
C MET A 1 -16.58 -3.54 2.14
N ALA A 2 -16.59 -3.36 3.46
CA ALA A 2 -16.90 -2.07 4.07
C ALA A 2 -15.90 -1.02 3.59
N LEU A 3 -16.39 0.19 3.34
CA LEU A 3 -15.58 1.33 2.92
C LEU A 3 -14.87 1.88 4.17
N VAL A 4 -13.70 1.34 4.47
CA VAL A 4 -12.91 1.80 5.62
C VAL A 4 -12.10 3.02 5.20
N THR A 5 -12.35 4.17 5.83
CA THR A 5 -11.55 5.37 5.62
C THR A 5 -10.32 5.35 6.52
N THR A 6 -9.20 5.91 6.04
CA THR A 6 -7.97 5.95 6.84
C THR A 6 -8.14 6.78 8.11
N ALA A 7 -8.95 7.85 8.06
CA ALA A 7 -9.27 8.67 9.23
C ALA A 7 -9.99 7.85 10.31
N GLU A 8 -11.02 7.10 9.94
CA GLU A 8 -11.77 6.25 10.88
C GLU A 8 -10.89 5.16 11.52
N VAL A 9 -9.96 4.57 10.76
CA VAL A 9 -8.98 3.61 11.32
C VAL A 9 -8.08 4.29 12.36
N CYS A 10 -7.60 5.50 12.07
CA CYS A 10 -6.76 6.23 13.01
C CYS A 10 -7.53 6.59 14.30
N ASP A 11 -8.75 7.12 14.15
CA ASP A 11 -9.59 7.55 15.27
C ASP A 11 -9.99 6.38 16.17
N ALA A 12 -10.24 5.21 15.59
CA ALA A 12 -10.60 4.00 16.33
C ALA A 12 -9.40 3.32 17.03
N ASN A 13 -8.16 3.62 16.64
CA ASN A 13 -6.95 2.90 17.11
C ASN A 13 -5.83 3.82 17.64
N PRO A 14 -6.12 4.79 18.54
CA PRO A 14 -5.13 5.75 19.01
C PRO A 14 -3.95 5.09 19.72
N GLN A 15 -4.19 3.99 20.45
CA GLN A 15 -3.13 3.26 21.17
C GLN A 15 -2.11 2.62 20.21
N LEU A 16 -2.57 2.12 19.05
CA LEU A 16 -1.70 1.52 18.04
C LEU A 16 -0.84 2.57 17.33
N ILE A 17 -1.33 3.81 17.24
CA ILE A 17 -0.54 4.93 16.71
C ILE A 17 0.59 5.27 17.69
N VAL A 18 0.28 5.35 18.98
CA VAL A 18 1.27 5.66 20.03
C VAL A 18 2.31 4.54 20.16
N SER A 19 1.91 3.28 20.08
CA SER A 19 2.86 2.15 20.08
C SER A 19 3.67 2.02 18.77
N GLY A 20 3.23 2.68 17.71
CA GLY A 20 3.86 2.65 16.39
C GLY A 20 3.53 1.41 15.55
N GLU A 21 2.55 0.61 15.96
CA GLU A 21 2.02 -0.54 15.23
C GLU A 21 1.07 -0.12 14.10
N LEU A 22 0.37 1.01 14.26
CA LEU A 22 -0.36 1.69 13.20
C LEU A 22 0.40 2.96 12.80
N ARG A 23 0.64 3.13 11.49
CA ARG A 23 1.35 4.30 10.97
C ARG A 23 0.58 4.91 9.80
N ALA A 24 0.43 6.23 9.84
CA ALA A 24 0.00 7.01 8.69
C ALA A 24 1.25 7.42 7.90
N LEU A 25 1.31 7.04 6.63
CA LEU A 25 2.38 7.48 5.74
C LEU A 25 2.19 8.95 5.36
N GLN A 26 3.29 9.64 5.09
CA GLN A 26 3.23 10.98 4.51
C GLN A 26 2.49 10.94 3.16
N PRO A 27 1.70 11.97 2.82
CA PRO A 27 0.91 12.00 1.60
C PRO A 27 1.78 12.33 0.37
N VAL A 28 2.72 11.43 0.05
CA VAL A 28 3.66 11.58 -1.08
C VAL A 28 3.17 10.90 -2.37
N PHE A 29 2.08 10.13 -2.28
CA PHE A 29 1.55 9.35 -3.40
C PHE A 29 0.50 10.14 -4.20
N GLN A 30 0.49 9.89 -5.51
CA GLN A 30 -0.52 10.37 -6.44
C GLN A 30 -1.49 9.24 -6.81
N ILE A 31 -2.77 9.56 -6.99
CA ILE A 31 -3.81 8.58 -7.31
C ILE A 31 -4.00 8.51 -8.83
N TYR A 32 -3.60 7.37 -9.43
CA TYR A 32 -3.75 7.13 -10.86
C TYR A 32 -4.89 6.18 -11.23
N GLY A 33 -5.30 5.30 -10.30
CA GLY A 33 -6.33 4.29 -10.54
C GLY A 33 -7.75 4.81 -10.34
N ARG A 34 -8.73 4.20 -11.01
CA ARG A 34 -10.18 4.49 -10.79
C ARG A 34 -10.65 4.12 -9.39
N ARG A 35 -10.02 3.11 -8.78
CA ARG A 35 -10.30 2.70 -7.40
C ARG A 35 -9.48 3.56 -6.45
N GLN A 36 -10.12 4.56 -5.85
CA GLN A 36 -9.47 5.52 -4.94
C GLN A 36 -9.20 4.96 -3.54
N VAL A 37 -9.91 3.90 -3.14
CA VAL A 37 -9.77 3.26 -1.83
C VAL A 37 -9.54 1.76 -1.99
N PHE A 38 -8.45 1.27 -1.41
CA PHE A 38 -8.09 -0.14 -1.42
C PHE A 38 -7.33 -0.48 -0.13
N SER A 39 -7.38 -1.76 0.24
CA SER A 39 -6.69 -2.31 1.41
C SER A 39 -6.47 -3.80 1.20
N GLY A 40 -5.46 -4.35 1.88
CA GLY A 40 -5.08 -5.75 1.78
C GLY A 40 -3.73 -6.03 2.41
N PRO A 41 -3.33 -7.30 2.48
CA PRO A 41 -2.01 -7.68 2.95
C PRO A 41 -0.93 -7.08 2.05
N VAL A 42 0.06 -6.45 2.66
CA VAL A 42 1.15 -5.78 1.94
C VAL A 42 2.17 -6.81 1.47
N VAL A 43 2.60 -6.69 0.22
CA VAL A 43 3.79 -7.36 -0.33
C VAL A 43 4.71 -6.28 -0.88
N THR A 44 6.00 -6.40 -0.65
CA THR A 44 6.99 -5.41 -1.09
C THR A 44 7.86 -5.94 -2.20
N LEU A 45 8.12 -5.12 -3.21
CA LEU A 45 9.17 -5.35 -4.20
C LEU A 45 10.12 -4.17 -4.20
N LYS A 46 11.42 -4.46 -4.16
CA LYS A 46 12.46 -3.46 -4.39
C LYS A 46 13.03 -3.68 -5.77
N VAL A 47 13.02 -2.64 -6.60
CA VAL A 47 13.50 -2.69 -7.98
C VAL A 47 14.50 -1.59 -8.23
N PHE A 48 15.39 -1.83 -9.18
CA PHE A 48 16.40 -0.89 -9.64
C PHE A 48 16.32 -0.79 -11.16
N GLU A 49 15.89 0.37 -11.65
CA GLU A 49 15.84 0.74 -13.08
C GLU A 49 15.05 -0.16 -14.05
N ASP A 50 14.41 -1.24 -13.60
CA ASP A 50 13.58 -2.13 -14.43
C ASP A 50 12.28 -2.58 -13.73
N ASN A 51 11.24 -2.86 -14.53
CA ASN A 51 9.91 -3.28 -14.09
C ASN A 51 9.57 -4.75 -14.41
N VAL A 52 10.50 -5.55 -14.94
CA VAL A 52 10.25 -6.97 -15.26
C VAL A 52 9.66 -7.73 -14.06
N LEU A 53 10.27 -7.63 -12.88
CA LEU A 53 9.77 -8.29 -11.66
C LEU A 53 8.37 -7.81 -11.24
N ILE A 54 8.04 -6.54 -11.52
CA ILE A 54 6.71 -6.00 -11.23
C ILE A 54 5.68 -6.67 -12.14
N ARG A 55 5.99 -6.82 -13.43
CA ARG A 55 5.10 -7.43 -14.42
C ARG A 55 4.82 -8.89 -14.09
N GLU A 56 5.87 -9.67 -13.85
CA GLU A 56 5.75 -11.08 -13.47
C GLU A 56 4.85 -11.26 -12.23
N PHE A 57 5.03 -10.41 -11.21
CA PHE A 57 4.22 -10.48 -9.99
C PHE A 57 2.75 -10.09 -10.19
N LEU A 58 2.46 -9.22 -11.18
CA LEU A 58 1.10 -8.80 -11.52
C LEU A 58 0.35 -9.82 -12.38
N GLU A 59 1.06 -10.76 -13.03
CA GLU A 59 0.44 -11.86 -13.79
C GLU A 59 -0.14 -12.95 -12.87
N GLU A 60 0.35 -13.05 -11.64
CA GLU A 60 -0.18 -13.95 -10.62
C GLU A 60 -1.54 -13.50 -10.08
N LYS A 61 -2.29 -14.43 -9.49
CA LYS A 61 -3.52 -14.10 -8.76
C LYS A 61 -3.20 -13.22 -7.55
N GLY A 62 -3.64 -11.96 -7.60
CA GLY A 62 -3.40 -11.00 -6.53
C GLY A 62 -4.07 -11.33 -5.18
N ASN A 63 -5.17 -12.09 -5.14
CA ASN A 63 -5.86 -12.48 -3.90
C ASN A 63 -6.13 -11.32 -2.90
N GLY A 64 -6.34 -10.11 -3.41
CA GLY A 64 -6.57 -8.92 -2.61
C GLY A 64 -5.33 -8.30 -1.95
N ARG A 65 -4.11 -8.74 -2.30
CA ARG A 65 -2.85 -8.16 -1.81
C ARG A 65 -2.60 -6.75 -2.35
N VAL A 66 -1.85 -5.96 -1.59
CA VAL A 66 -1.37 -4.63 -1.98
C VAL A 66 0.12 -4.71 -2.24
N LEU A 67 0.54 -4.52 -3.49
CA LEU A 67 1.95 -4.45 -3.84
C LEU A 67 2.49 -3.04 -3.59
N VAL A 68 3.53 -2.91 -2.77
CA VAL A 68 4.29 -1.68 -2.55
C VAL A 68 5.64 -1.83 -3.24
N VAL A 69 5.94 -0.92 -4.17
CA VAL A 69 7.17 -0.96 -4.95
C VAL A 69 8.10 0.16 -4.48
N ASP A 70 9.30 -0.22 -4.02
CA ASP A 70 10.42 0.69 -3.80
C ASP A 70 11.25 0.75 -5.09
N GLY A 71 11.00 1.78 -5.90
CA GLY A 71 11.76 2.07 -7.11
C GLY A 71 12.83 3.09 -6.81
N VAL A 72 14.07 2.63 -6.63
CA VAL A 72 15.21 3.53 -6.47
C VAL A 72 15.50 4.17 -7.82
N VAL A 73 15.42 5.49 -7.88
CA VAL A 73 15.94 6.31 -8.98
C VAL A 73 17.22 6.96 -8.46
N VAL A 74 18.34 6.73 -9.14
CA VAL A 74 19.65 7.32 -8.81
C VAL A 74 19.74 8.74 -9.31
#